data_AF-A0A928ZZU9-F1
#
_entry.id   AF-A0A928ZZU9-F1
#
_cell.length_a   1.000
_cell.length_b   1.000
_cell.length_c   1.000
_cell.angle_alpha   90.00
_cell.angle_beta   90.00
_cell.angle_gamma   90.00
#
_symmetry.space_group_name_H-M   'P 1'
#
loop_
_entity.id
_entity.type
_entity.pdbx_description
1 polymer ?
#
loop_
_entity_poly.entity_id
_entity_poly.type
_entity_poly.pdbx_seq_one_letter_code
_entity_poly.pdbx_strand_id
1 'polypeptide(L)' 'NHTLLGSLIAIRNTIALLHKLNYAEPNDWSKPLPTGRPNEMMAILTKRVRVD' A
#
# COMPACT_ATOMS: atom_id res chain seq x y z
N ASN A 1 -8.75 -8.53 -2.08
CA ASN A 1 -8.36 -7.41 -1.19
C ASN A 1 -6.87 -7.54 -0.92
N HIS A 2 -6.03 -6.56 -1.27
CA HIS A 2 -4.58 -6.63 -1.01
C HIS A 2 -4.20 -5.66 0.10
N THR A 3 -3.41 -6.16 1.04
CA THR A 3 -2.95 -5.41 2.20
C THR A 3 -1.46 -5.62 2.37
N LEU A 4 -0.72 -4.54 2.56
CA LEU A 4 0.68 -4.55 2.95
C LEU A 4 0.76 -4.27 4.45
N LEU A 5 1.56 -5.07 5.16
CA LEU A 5 1.81 -4.96 6.59
C LEU A 5 3.33 -4.96 6.81
N GLY A 6 3.80 -4.12 7.71
CA GLY A 6 5.22 -4.06 8.07
C GLY A 6 5.68 -2.65 8.41
N SER A 7 6.99 -2.41 8.42
CA SER A 7 7.52 -1.08 8.71
C SER A 7 7.14 -0.07 7.61
N LEU A 8 7.11 1.22 7.95
CA LEU A 8 6.83 2.29 6.99
C LEU A 8 7.76 2.23 5.76
N ILE A 9 9.03 1.88 5.97
CA ILE A 9 10.03 1.74 4.91
C ILE A 9 9.70 0.54 4.01
N ALA A 10 9.38 -0.61 4.62
CA ALA A 10 9.03 -1.81 3.87
C ALA A 10 7.79 -1.58 3.00
N ILE A 11 6.74 -0.95 3.53
CA ILE A 11 5.52 -0.64 2.77
C ILE A 11 5.84 0.26 1.57
N ARG A 12 6.60 1.34 1.77
CA ARG A 12 6.96 2.27 0.68
C ARG A 12 7.79 1.59 -0.41
N ASN A 13 8.76 0.76 -0.02
CA ASN A 13 9.57 0.00 -0.96
C ASN A 13 8.74 -1.01 -1.75
N THR A 14 7.81 -1.71 -1.08
CA THR A 14 6.91 -2.66 -1.74
C THR A 14 5.97 -1.96 -2.71
N ILE A 15 5.38 -0.81 -2.35
CA ILE A 15 4.54 -0.02 -3.28
C ILE A 15 5.35 0.40 -4.51
N ALA A 16 6.58 0.89 -4.32
CA ALA A 16 7.46 1.28 -5.43
C ALA A 16 7.84 0.09 -6.33
N LEU A 17 8.08 -1.08 -5.74
CA LEU A 17 8.32 -2.31 -6.48
C LEU A 17 7.10 -2.74 -7.30
N LEU A 18 5.91 -2.75 -6.69
CA LEU A 18 4.67 -3.11 -7.36
C LEU A 18 4.34 -2.16 -8.52
N HIS A 19 4.61 -0.86 -8.37
CA HIS A 19 4.49 0.09 -9.46
C HIS A 19 5.47 -0.21 -10.61
N LYS A 20 6.74 -0.51 -10.31
CA LYS A 20 7.72 -0.92 -11.35
C LYS A 20 7.30 -2.17 -12.12
N LEU A 21 6.54 -3.06 -11.47
CA LEU A 21 5.99 -4.28 -12.07
C LEU A 21 4.67 -4.04 -12.80
N ASN A 22 4.21 -2.79 -12.94
CA ASN A 22 2.90 -2.41 -13.49
C ASN A 22 1.72 -3.10 -12.78
N TYR A 23 1.89 -3.46 -11.49
CA TYR A 23 0.86 -4.16 -10.73
C TYR A 23 -0.24 -3.21 -10.21
N ALA A 24 0.16 -2.06 -9.69
CA ALA A 24 -0.73 -1.03 -9.16
C ALA A 24 -0.02 0.32 -9.13
N GLU A 25 -0.78 1.41 -9.27
CA GLU A 25 -0.24 2.75 -9.12
C GLU A 25 0.03 3.04 -7.63
N PRO A 26 1.07 3.82 -7.28
CA PRO A 26 1.32 4.21 -5.89
C PRO A 26 0.12 4.93 -5.25
N ASN A 27 -0.66 5.65 -6.05
CA ASN A 27 -1.85 6.38 -5.63
C ASN A 27 -3.09 5.50 -5.41
N ASP A 28 -3.07 4.24 -5.85
CA ASP A 28 -4.14 3.29 -5.56
C ASP A 28 -4.07 2.79 -4.11
N TRP A 29 -2.94 2.97 -3.43
CA TRP A 29 -2.78 2.56 -2.04
C TRP A 29 -3.28 3.61 -1.06
N SER A 30 -3.88 3.17 0.03
CA SER A 30 -4.17 4.03 1.19
C SER A 30 -2.88 4.58 1.79
N LYS A 31 -2.99 5.71 2.50
CA LYS A 31 -1.89 6.17 3.36
C LYS A 31 -1.55 5.07 4.39
N PRO A 32 -0.27 4.88 4.77
CA PRO A 32 0.10 3.94 5.81
C PRO A 32 -0.59 4.28 7.15
N LEU A 33 -1.30 3.32 7.70
CA LEU A 33 -2.05 3.43 8.96
C LEU A 33 -1.39 2.55 10.03
N PRO A 34 -1.31 2.99 11.29
CA PRO A 34 -0.82 2.14 12.38
C PRO A 34 -1.82 1.02 12.68
N THR A 35 -1.32 -0.20 12.94
CA THR A 35 -2.15 -1.38 13.25
C THR A 35 -2.40 -1.59 14.75
N GLY A 36 -1.81 -0.74 15.59
CA GLY A 36 -1.80 -0.92 17.05
C GLY A 36 -0.64 -1.78 17.56
N ARG A 37 0.14 -2.42 16.67
CA ARG A 37 1.41 -3.06 17.03
C ARG A 37 2.58 -2.09 16.88
N PRO A 38 3.58 -2.13 17.77
CA PRO A 38 4.73 -1.25 17.69
C PRO A 38 5.50 -1.49 16.38
N ASN A 39 5.80 -0.41 15.68
CA ASN A 39 6.57 -0.42 14.43
C ASN A 39 5.90 -1.16 13.24
N GLU A 40 4.60 -1.44 13.33
CA GLU A 40 3.80 -2.06 12.27
C GLU A 40 2.80 -1.05 11.71
N MET A 41 2.89 -0.86 10.39
CA MET A 41 2.00 -0.05 9.58
C MET A 41 1.24 -0.96 8.62
N MET A 42 0.19 -0.41 8.03
CA MET A 42 -0.68 -1.08 7.07
C MET A 42 -1.00 -0.15 5.90
N ALA A 43 -0.95 -0.66 4.68
CA ALA A 43 -1.50 0.03 3.50
C ALA A 43 -2.42 -0.92 2.73
N ILE A 44 -3.57 -0.42 2.29
CA ILE A 44 -4.59 -1.20 1.60
C ILE A 44 -4.67 -0.74 0.15
N LEU A 45 -4.73 -1.69 -0.79
CA LEU A 45 -4.95 -1.38 -2.20
C LEU A 45 -6.42 -1.00 -2.41
N THR A 46 -6.67 0.29 -2.53
CA THR A 46 -7.94 0.92 -2.91
C THR A 46 -7.92 1.21 -4.40
N LYS A 47 -8.07 0.17 -5.23
CA LYS A 47 -8.26 0.34 -6.68
C LYS A 47 -9.45 1.29 -6.89
N ARG A 48 -9.20 2.53 -7.33
CA ARG A 48 -10.27 3.45 -7.67
C ARG A 48 -10.89 2.95 -8.96
N VAL A 49 -12.05 2.28 -8.86
CA VAL A 49 -12.89 2.05 -10.03
C VAL A 49 -13.30 3.44 -10.51
N ARG A 50 -12.71 3.89 -11.62
CA ARG A 50 -13.23 5.06 -12.35
C ARG A 50 -14.58 4.59 -12.89
N VAL A 51 -15.66 5.05 -12.27
CA VAL A 51 -16.98 5.03 -12.89
C VAL A 51 -16.96 6.21 -13.85
N ASP A 52 -16.78 5.92 -15.13
CA ASP A 52 -17.16 6.81 -16.22
C ASP A 52 -18.65 6.57 -16.52
#